data_AF-K1S1G8-F1
#
_entry.id   AF-K1S1G8-F1
#
_cell.length_a   1.000
_cell.length_b   1.000
_cell.length_c   1.000
_cell.angle_alpha   90.00
_cell.angle_beta   90.00
_cell.angle_gamma   90.00
#
_symmetry.space_group_name_H-M   'P 1'
#
loop_
_entity.id
_entity.type
_entity.pdbx_description
1 polymer ?
#
loop_
_entity_poly.entity_id
_entity_poly.type
_entity_poly.pdbx_seq_one_letter_code
_entity_poly.pdbx_strand_id
1 'polypeptide(L)'
;WSAHLDADVHVPSGEARAFSLTNYGAAGNWNNYVIVLRKADLSEYGVFRSDNWGWGNAVGGDGAPSISHAGTQGEWATWLAGMNGAKVQVYVANQNGKVNILAVMVGTTGQVSTQYYLDIPVEADDVNVDFTVDSSCLKFDSASSARKHYTRAHRR
;
A
#
# COMPACT_ATOMS: atom_id res chain seq x y z
N TRP A 1 -16.49 -1.56 -0.78
CA TRP A 1 -15.96 -1.09 -2.08
C TRP A 1 -16.00 -2.30 -3.01
N SER A 2 -16.10 -2.15 -4.33
CA SER A 2 -16.33 -3.31 -5.23
C SER A 2 -15.17 -3.65 -6.15
N ALA A 3 -14.21 -2.75 -6.34
CA ALA A 3 -13.02 -2.99 -7.15
C ALA A 3 -11.93 -3.64 -6.29
N HIS A 4 -11.43 -4.81 -6.71
CA HIS A 4 -10.32 -5.54 -6.07
C HIS A 4 -9.46 -6.17 -7.16
N LEU A 5 -8.28 -6.69 -6.83
CA LEU A 5 -7.52 -7.54 -7.74
C LEU A 5 -8.32 -8.81 -8.09
N ASP A 6 -8.08 -9.37 -9.29
CA ASP A 6 -8.64 -10.67 -9.68
C ASP A 6 -8.17 -11.80 -8.74
N ALA A 7 -6.99 -11.64 -8.16
CA ALA A 7 -6.43 -12.50 -7.14
C ALA A 7 -5.49 -11.71 -6.23
N ASP A 8 -5.58 -11.96 -4.92
CA ASP A 8 -4.67 -11.40 -3.95
C ASP A 8 -3.25 -11.92 -4.15
N VAL A 9 -2.27 -11.13 -3.71
CA VAL A 9 -0.88 -11.53 -3.74
C VAL A 9 -0.43 -11.99 -2.36
N HIS A 10 -0.16 -13.29 -2.24
CA HIS A 10 0.42 -13.87 -1.03
C HIS A 10 1.84 -13.34 -0.74
N VAL A 11 2.09 -13.02 0.53
CA VAL A 11 3.38 -12.56 1.08
C VAL A 11 3.86 -13.55 2.15
N PRO A 12 4.65 -14.58 1.77
CA PRO A 12 5.16 -15.56 2.72
C PRO A 12 5.95 -14.90 3.87
N SER A 13 5.94 -15.55 5.03
CA SER A 13 6.77 -15.15 6.17
C SER A 13 8.24 -15.04 5.76
N GLY A 14 8.88 -13.92 6.12
CA GLY A 14 10.27 -13.62 5.78
C GLY A 14 10.49 -13.11 4.36
N GLU A 15 9.42 -12.90 3.57
CA GLU A 15 9.50 -12.36 2.22
C GLU A 15 8.88 -10.97 2.09
N ALA A 16 9.20 -10.33 0.96
CA ALA A 16 8.59 -9.08 0.55
C ALA A 16 8.04 -9.16 -0.88
N ARG A 17 7.02 -8.36 -1.16
CA ARG A 17 6.45 -8.12 -2.49
C ARG A 17 6.57 -6.63 -2.82
N ALA A 18 6.88 -6.34 -4.06
CA ALA A 18 6.92 -4.99 -4.60
C ALA A 18 5.92 -4.85 -5.75
N PHE A 19 5.08 -3.82 -5.68
CA PHE A 19 4.02 -3.51 -6.63
C PHE A 19 4.33 -2.20 -7.33
N SER A 20 4.16 -2.19 -8.65
CA SER A 20 4.31 -1.01 -9.50
C SER A 20 2.98 -0.71 -10.17
N LEU A 21 2.45 0.49 -9.93
CA LEU A 21 1.19 0.92 -10.50
C LEU A 21 1.22 2.38 -10.92
N THR A 22 0.37 2.69 -11.89
CA THR A 22 -0.07 4.05 -12.19
C THR A 22 -1.39 4.28 -11.49
N ASN A 23 -1.44 5.29 -10.62
CA ASN A 23 -2.65 5.72 -9.93
C ASN A 23 -3.39 6.74 -10.81
N TYR A 24 -4.63 6.45 -11.19
CA TYR A 24 -5.53 7.41 -11.83
C TYR A 24 -6.56 7.87 -10.81
N GLY A 25 -6.13 8.80 -9.94
CA GLY A 25 -6.96 9.39 -8.91
C GLY A 25 -8.09 10.30 -9.44
N ALA A 26 -9.03 10.65 -8.58
CA ALA A 26 -10.13 11.57 -8.89
C ALA A 26 -10.20 12.76 -7.91
N ALA A 27 -11.40 13.29 -7.67
CA ALA A 27 -11.59 14.60 -7.03
C ALA A 27 -11.21 14.65 -5.55
N GLY A 28 -11.40 13.57 -4.79
CA GLY A 28 -11.06 13.51 -3.37
C GLY A 28 -9.68 12.89 -3.11
N ASN A 29 -9.07 13.25 -1.98
CA ASN A 29 -7.88 12.56 -1.46
C ASN A 29 -8.14 11.06 -1.22
N TRP A 30 -9.37 10.68 -0.89
CA TRP A 30 -9.80 9.27 -0.78
C TRP A 30 -9.99 8.56 -2.12
N ASN A 31 -10.08 9.29 -3.25
CA ASN A 31 -10.26 8.70 -4.58
C ASN A 31 -8.91 8.39 -5.23
N ASN A 32 -8.13 7.55 -4.58
CA ASN A 32 -6.79 7.13 -5.00
C ASN A 32 -6.57 5.66 -4.57
N TYR A 33 -5.38 5.13 -4.81
CA TYR A 33 -5.03 3.78 -4.38
C TYR A 33 -5.28 3.55 -2.89
N VAL A 34 -5.80 2.35 -2.60
CA VAL A 34 -5.90 1.83 -1.25
C VAL A 34 -5.30 0.43 -1.20
N ILE A 35 -4.44 0.19 -0.21
CA ILE A 35 -3.81 -1.10 0.04
C ILE A 35 -4.66 -1.83 1.09
N VAL A 36 -4.98 -3.09 0.84
CA VAL A 36 -5.69 -3.95 1.79
C VAL A 36 -4.76 -5.09 2.18
N LEU A 37 -4.51 -5.23 3.47
CA LEU A 37 -3.79 -6.37 4.04
C LEU A 37 -4.82 -7.32 4.65
N ARG A 38 -4.88 -8.56 4.18
CA ARG A 38 -5.93 -9.52 4.59
C ARG A 38 -5.48 -10.97 4.59
N LYS A 39 -6.28 -11.80 5.22
CA LYS A 39 -6.18 -13.26 5.25
C LYS A 39 -6.71 -13.89 3.97
N ALA A 40 -6.41 -15.18 3.77
CA ALA A 40 -6.93 -15.97 2.65
C ALA A 40 -8.46 -16.11 2.67
N ASP A 41 -9.08 -16.00 3.84
CA ASP A 41 -10.55 -15.96 4.00
C ASP A 41 -11.17 -14.58 3.74
N LEU A 42 -10.37 -13.63 3.26
CA LEU A 42 -10.70 -12.23 2.97
C LEU A 42 -10.94 -11.34 4.19
N SER A 43 -10.75 -11.84 5.42
CA SER A 43 -10.80 -10.98 6.61
C SER A 43 -9.62 -10.00 6.64
N GLU A 44 -9.92 -8.72 6.85
CA GLU A 44 -8.94 -7.63 6.77
C GLU A 44 -8.15 -7.48 8.07
N TYR A 45 -6.82 -7.44 7.97
CA TYR A 45 -5.97 -6.92 9.04
C TYR A 45 -6.07 -5.40 9.10
N GLY A 46 -5.96 -4.76 7.94
CA GLY A 46 -6.05 -3.31 7.82
C GLY A 46 -6.12 -2.80 6.39
N VAL A 47 -6.61 -1.56 6.29
CA VAL A 47 -6.83 -0.83 5.05
C VAL A 47 -6.07 0.49 5.13
N PHE A 48 -5.30 0.81 4.08
CA PHE A 48 -4.33 1.89 4.07
C PHE A 48 -4.47 2.75 2.82
N ARG A 49 -4.98 3.97 2.97
CA ARG A 49 -5.19 4.92 1.88
C ARG A 49 -3.94 5.71 1.56
N SER A 50 -3.86 6.19 0.32
CA SER A 50 -2.78 7.05 -0.19
C SER A 50 -2.58 8.40 0.53
N ASP A 51 -3.55 8.83 1.33
CA ASP A 51 -3.53 10.07 2.09
C ASP A 51 -3.19 9.83 3.57
N ASN A 52 -2.48 8.73 3.85
CA ASN A 52 -2.05 8.30 5.18
C ASN A 52 -3.19 7.98 6.18
N TRP A 53 -4.45 7.90 5.72
CA TRP A 53 -5.59 7.43 6.50
C TRP A 53 -5.65 5.90 6.50
N GLY A 54 -6.01 5.28 7.63
CA GLY A 54 -6.19 3.83 7.67
C GLY A 54 -7.00 3.35 8.87
N TRP A 55 -7.43 2.10 8.82
CA TRP A 55 -8.21 1.43 9.87
C TRP A 55 -8.06 -0.08 9.76
N GLY A 56 -8.60 -0.79 10.75
CA GLY A 56 -8.65 -2.25 10.78
C GLY A 56 -8.35 -2.78 12.17
N ASN A 57 -8.80 -4.01 12.45
CA ASN A 57 -8.68 -4.59 13.79
C ASN A 57 -7.21 -4.76 14.22
N ALA A 58 -6.32 -5.09 13.29
CA ALA A 58 -4.90 -5.27 13.59
C ALA A 58 -4.17 -3.96 13.89
N VAL A 59 -4.62 -2.86 13.29
CA VAL A 59 -3.94 -1.56 13.40
C VAL A 59 -4.60 -0.65 14.44
N GLY A 60 -5.85 -0.92 14.80
CA GLY A 60 -6.68 -0.06 15.66
C GLY A 60 -6.97 1.29 15.00
N GLY A 61 -7.88 2.06 15.62
CA GLY A 61 -8.24 3.39 15.12
C GLY A 61 -9.06 3.37 13.83
N ASP A 62 -9.77 4.48 13.59
CA ASP A 62 -10.46 4.77 12.34
C ASP A 62 -9.95 6.13 11.84
N GLY A 63 -9.00 6.08 10.92
CA GLY A 63 -8.33 7.24 10.34
C GLY A 63 -7.02 7.65 10.95
N ALA A 64 -6.76 7.24 12.17
CA ALA A 64 -5.48 7.36 12.83
C ALA A 64 -5.09 5.99 13.40
N PRO A 65 -4.46 5.12 12.60
CA PRO A 65 -3.97 3.83 13.06
C PRO A 65 -3.10 3.97 14.31
N SER A 66 -3.28 3.09 15.30
CA SER A 66 -2.52 3.12 16.55
C SER A 66 -1.07 2.60 16.42
N ILE A 67 -0.71 2.14 15.21
CA ILE A 67 0.64 1.70 14.84
C ILE A 67 1.55 2.87 14.44
N SER A 68 2.84 2.62 14.26
CA SER A 68 3.74 3.65 13.73
C SER A 68 3.46 3.87 12.24
N HIS A 69 3.00 5.08 11.91
CA HIS A 69 2.73 5.49 10.54
C HIS A 69 3.00 6.98 10.33
N ALA A 70 3.34 7.36 9.09
CA ALA A 70 3.45 8.76 8.69
C ALA A 70 3.40 8.89 7.17
N GLY A 71 3.11 10.09 6.68
CA GLY A 71 3.11 10.46 5.27
C GLY A 71 3.79 11.81 5.03
N THR A 72 4.32 12.00 3.82
CA THR A 72 5.02 13.22 3.38
C THR A 72 4.32 13.92 2.21
N GLN A 73 2.99 13.81 2.12
CA GLN A 73 2.17 14.43 1.06
C GLN A 73 2.36 15.95 0.99
N GLY A 74 2.65 16.61 2.11
CA GLY A 74 2.89 18.05 2.16
C GLY A 74 1.60 18.84 2.00
N GLU A 75 1.61 19.84 1.11
CA GLU A 75 0.41 20.64 0.81
C GLU A 75 -0.58 19.80 -0.01
N TRP A 76 -1.79 19.64 0.52
CA TRP A 76 -2.80 18.69 0.02
C TRP A 76 -3.25 18.95 -1.41
N ALA A 77 -3.50 20.21 -1.79
CA ALA A 77 -3.98 20.54 -3.13
C ALA A 77 -2.93 20.23 -4.20
N THR A 78 -1.66 20.55 -3.92
CA THR A 78 -0.51 20.26 -4.78
C THR A 78 -0.32 18.76 -4.94
N TRP A 79 -0.34 18.01 -3.82
CA TRP A 79 -0.23 16.56 -3.87
C TRP A 79 -1.36 15.94 -4.68
N LEU A 80 -2.61 16.31 -4.38
CA LEU A 80 -3.79 15.77 -5.04
C LEU A 80 -3.80 16.05 -6.55
N ALA A 81 -3.41 17.26 -6.98
CA ALA A 81 -3.28 17.61 -8.39
C ALA A 81 -2.26 16.73 -9.13
N GLY A 82 -1.23 16.24 -8.42
CA GLY A 82 -0.22 15.34 -8.95
C GLY A 82 -0.63 13.86 -8.97
N MET A 83 -1.70 13.46 -8.27
CA MET A 83 -2.02 12.06 -8.05
C MET A 83 -2.70 11.36 -9.23
N ASN A 84 -3.42 12.09 -10.09
CA ASN A 84 -3.98 11.51 -11.32
C ASN A 84 -2.89 11.31 -12.39
N GLY A 85 -2.48 10.07 -12.59
CA GLY A 85 -1.34 9.67 -13.42
C GLY A 85 -0.04 9.43 -12.63
N ALA A 86 -0.08 9.51 -11.30
CA ALA A 86 1.11 9.30 -10.46
C ALA A 86 1.67 7.87 -10.59
N LYS A 87 2.99 7.74 -10.51
CA LYS A 87 3.68 6.44 -10.44
C LYS A 87 3.88 6.06 -8.98
N VAL A 88 3.38 4.89 -8.60
CA VAL A 88 3.41 4.42 -7.22
C VAL A 88 4.14 3.10 -7.13
N GLN A 89 5.11 3.05 -6.23
CA GLN A 89 5.81 1.84 -5.80
C GLN A 89 5.36 1.49 -4.39
N VAL A 90 4.79 0.30 -4.20
CA VAL A 90 4.42 -0.21 -2.88
C VAL A 90 5.29 -1.40 -2.54
N TYR A 91 5.86 -1.41 -1.35
CA TYR A 91 6.62 -2.51 -0.79
C TYR A 91 5.90 -3.03 0.44
N VAL A 92 5.63 -4.33 0.47
CA VAL A 92 5.04 -5.02 1.62
C VAL A 92 5.99 -6.13 2.06
N ALA A 93 6.47 -6.05 3.29
CA ALA A 93 7.42 -7.01 3.86
C ALA A 93 6.81 -7.72 5.08
N ASN A 94 6.67 -9.04 4.99
CA ASN A 94 6.23 -9.89 6.10
C ASN A 94 7.46 -10.35 6.90
N GLN A 95 7.59 -9.84 8.13
CA GLN A 95 8.68 -10.08 9.05
C GLN A 95 8.29 -11.04 10.18
N ASN A 96 7.61 -12.14 9.82
CA ASN A 96 7.23 -13.22 10.73
C ASN A 96 6.30 -12.76 11.87
N GLY A 97 5.05 -12.46 11.50
CA GLY A 97 3.99 -12.04 12.43
C GLY A 97 3.82 -10.51 12.51
N LYS A 98 4.64 -9.78 11.74
CA LYS A 98 4.51 -8.33 11.55
C LYS A 98 4.71 -7.96 10.10
N VAL A 99 3.93 -7.03 9.59
CA VAL A 99 4.06 -6.50 8.23
C VAL A 99 4.46 -5.03 8.27
N ASN A 100 5.39 -4.67 7.39
CA ASN A 100 5.75 -3.28 7.10
C ASN A 100 5.33 -2.93 5.68
N ILE A 101 4.72 -1.77 5.50
CA ILE A 101 4.32 -1.21 4.22
C ILE A 101 5.07 0.10 3.99
N LEU A 102 5.63 0.27 2.80
CA LEU A 102 6.17 1.54 2.30
C LEU A 102 5.57 1.82 0.93
N ALA A 103 4.96 2.98 0.75
CA ALA A 103 4.55 3.46 -0.56
C ALA A 103 5.35 4.72 -0.93
N VAL A 104 5.85 4.76 -2.15
CA VAL A 104 6.55 5.90 -2.76
C VAL A 104 5.74 6.34 -3.97
N MET A 105 5.32 7.60 -3.97
CA MET A 105 4.46 8.20 -4.99
C MET A 105 5.25 9.29 -5.71
N VAL A 106 5.32 9.20 -7.03
CA VAL A 106 5.85 10.26 -7.89
C VAL A 106 4.66 10.86 -8.64
N GLY A 107 4.26 12.06 -8.23
CA GLY A 107 3.17 12.80 -8.85
C GLY A 107 3.52 13.28 -10.26
N THR A 108 2.51 13.63 -11.06
CA THR A 108 2.68 14.11 -12.44
C THR A 108 3.45 15.44 -12.54
N THR A 109 3.55 16.18 -11.44
CA THR A 109 4.35 17.42 -11.31
C THR A 109 5.81 17.13 -10.90
N GLY A 110 6.18 15.87 -10.69
CA GLY A 110 7.50 15.45 -10.23
C GLY A 110 7.68 15.48 -8.70
N GLN A 111 6.67 15.92 -7.94
CA GLN A 111 6.70 15.82 -6.48
C GLN A 111 6.78 14.35 -6.04
N VAL A 112 7.68 14.06 -5.10
CA VAL A 112 7.79 12.75 -4.48
C VAL A 112 7.23 12.81 -3.07
N SER A 113 6.26 11.93 -2.78
CA SER A 113 5.76 11.71 -1.43
C SER A 113 5.91 10.24 -1.05
N THR A 114 6.01 9.99 0.25
CA THR A 114 6.16 8.65 0.82
C THR A 114 5.19 8.49 1.97
N GLN A 115 4.73 7.26 2.19
CA GLN A 115 4.04 6.89 3.43
C GLN A 115 4.46 5.51 3.89
N TYR A 116 4.45 5.30 5.20
CA TYR A 116 4.76 4.02 5.80
C TYR A 116 3.76 3.62 6.86
N TYR A 117 3.63 2.32 7.07
CA TYR A 117 2.93 1.69 8.18
C TYR A 117 3.81 0.54 8.67
N LEU A 118 4.20 0.59 9.94
CA LEU A 118 5.17 -0.34 10.50
C LEU A 118 4.56 -1.20 11.60
N ASP A 119 5.16 -2.38 11.78
CA ASP A 119 4.83 -3.33 12.83
C ASP A 119 3.35 -3.76 12.86
N ILE A 120 2.68 -3.82 11.69
CA ILE A 120 1.27 -4.26 11.60
C ILE A 120 1.18 -5.73 12.06
N PRO A 121 0.47 -6.05 13.16
CA PRO A 121 0.40 -7.42 13.65
C PRO A 121 -0.44 -8.29 12.71
N VAL A 122 0.08 -9.47 12.36
CA VAL A 122 -0.57 -10.43 11.44
C VAL A 122 -0.29 -11.87 11.86
N GLU A 123 -1.02 -12.83 11.29
CA GLU A 123 -0.62 -14.24 11.31
C GLU A 123 0.46 -14.45 10.25
N ALA A 124 1.62 -14.97 10.65
CA ALA A 124 2.82 -14.95 9.82
C ALA A 124 2.66 -15.72 8.49
N ASP A 125 1.88 -16.78 8.50
CA ASP A 125 1.62 -17.70 7.38
C ASP A 125 0.39 -17.34 6.55
N ASP A 126 -0.44 -16.38 6.99
CA ASP A 126 -1.65 -15.95 6.30
C ASP A 126 -1.66 -14.44 6.07
N VAL A 127 -0.82 -14.00 5.12
CA VAL A 127 -0.70 -12.61 4.70
C VAL A 127 -0.88 -12.50 3.20
N ASN A 128 -1.90 -11.76 2.79
CA ASN A 128 -2.18 -11.44 1.40
C ASN A 128 -2.37 -9.93 1.23
N VAL A 129 -1.96 -9.42 0.07
CA VAL A 129 -2.07 -8.02 -0.30
C VAL A 129 -3.03 -7.89 -1.47
N ASP A 130 -3.96 -6.96 -1.32
CA ASP A 130 -4.89 -6.56 -2.36
C ASP A 130 -4.89 -5.03 -2.52
N PHE A 131 -5.46 -4.56 -3.62
CA PHE A 131 -5.64 -3.16 -3.92
C PHE A 131 -7.07 -2.89 -4.32
N THR A 132 -7.58 -1.76 -3.85
CA THR A 132 -8.94 -1.31 -4.11
C THR A 132 -8.96 0.21 -4.29
N VAL A 133 -10.09 0.71 -4.76
CA VAL A 133 -10.32 2.11 -5.09
C VAL A 133 -11.78 2.49 -4.87
N ASP A 134 -12.00 3.78 -4.65
CA ASP A 134 -13.31 4.42 -4.79
C ASP A 134 -13.23 5.50 -5.87
N SER A 135 -14.12 5.41 -6.86
CA SER A 135 -14.28 6.41 -7.93
C SER A 135 -12.98 6.80 -8.65
N SER A 136 -12.02 5.87 -8.73
CA SER A 136 -10.69 6.02 -9.33
C SER A 136 -10.26 4.70 -9.98
N CYS A 137 -9.07 4.66 -10.60
CA CYS A 137 -8.58 3.48 -11.32
C CYS A 137 -7.08 3.25 -11.06
N LEU A 138 -6.66 1.99 -10.95
CA LEU A 138 -5.27 1.60 -10.87
C LEU A 138 -4.89 0.83 -12.12
N LYS A 139 -3.74 1.16 -12.71
CA LYS A 139 -3.14 0.39 -13.79
C LYS A 139 -1.81 -0.18 -13.33
N PHE A 140 -1.76 -1.49 -13.14
CA PHE A 140 -0.52 -2.18 -12.80
C PHE A 140 0.39 -2.29 -14.03
N ASP A 141 1.69 -2.05 -13.84
CA ASP A 141 2.65 -2.17 -14.93
C ASP A 141 2.87 -3.68 -15.24
N SER A 142 2.56 -4.08 -16.48
CA SER A 142 2.63 -5.47 -16.93
C SER A 142 4.07 -5.92 -17.17
N ALA A 143 4.70 -6.48 -16.12
CA ALA A 143 5.83 -7.40 -16.21
C ALA A 143 6.03 -8.28 -14.97
N SER A 144 5.55 -7.88 -13.79
CA SER A 144 5.46 -8.70 -12.56
C SER A 144 4.80 -7.82 -11.48
N SER A 145 3.49 -7.94 -11.27
CA SER A 145 2.77 -7.09 -10.30
C SER A 145 3.21 -7.34 -8.85
N ALA A 146 3.93 -8.43 -8.59
CA ALA A 146 4.67 -8.64 -7.37
C ALA A 146 5.97 -9.39 -7.64
N ARG A 147 7.14 -8.75 -7.43
CA ARG A 147 8.44 -9.44 -7.46
C ARG A 147 8.94 -9.65 -6.05
N LYS A 148 9.60 -10.78 -5.81
CA LYS A 148 10.41 -10.99 -4.61
C LYS A 148 11.46 -9.89 -4.55
N HIS A 149 11.37 -9.03 -3.53
CA HIS A 149 12.35 -7.97 -3.33
C HIS A 149 13.57 -8.54 -2.59
N TYR A 150 14.70 -8.63 -3.28
CA TYR A 150 15.97 -9.06 -2.67
C TYR A 150 16.65 -7.87 -2.01
N THR A 151 16.85 -7.92 -0.70
CA THR A 151 17.86 -7.07 -0.06
C THR A 151 19.24 -7.62 -0.46
N ARG A 152 20.06 -6.80 -1.13
CA ARG A 152 21.46 -7.16 -1.41
C ARG A 152 22.16 -7.32 -0.06
N ALA A 153 22.43 -8.56 0.34
CA ALA A 153 23.36 -8.82 1.44
C ALA A 153 24.72 -8.23 1.03
N HIS A 154 25.25 -7.33 1.86
CA HIS A 154 26.63 -6.89 1.76
C HIS A 154 27.54 -8.12 1.77
N ARG A 155 28.18 -8.41 0.63
CA ARG A 155 29.34 -9.31 0.60
C ARG A 155 30.43 -8.62 1.40
N ARG A 156 30.76 -9.18 2.55
CA ARG A 156 32.05 -8.99 3.21
C ARG A 156 33.09 -9.83 2.49
#